data_AF-A0A847PJR2-F1
#
_entry.id   AF-A0A847PJR2-F1
#
_cell.length_a   1.000
_cell.length_b   1.000
_cell.length_c   1.000
_cell.angle_alpha   90.00
_cell.angle_beta   90.00
_cell.angle_gamma   90.00
#
_symmetry.space_group_name_H-M   'P 1'
#
loop_
_entity.id
_entity.type
_entity.pdbx_description
1 polymer ?
#
loop_
_entity_poly.entity_id
_entity_poly.type
_entity_poly.pdbx_seq_one_letter_code
_entity_poly.pdbx_strand_id
1 'polypeptide(L)'
;MDKKTTHNSIFCYECGLKINGNGYFIIDELPVCYRCLFGEVEPISIYPIGRVIEKDDEGISRVDLFPYQQKFMYKLEEEERITIIYYLHKTDSIITIFNRGKDRKGKKVGVFASRTPKRTSRIAVSEVSLVRISGNSIYVRGLDAFIDSPVLDIKASKS
;
A
#
# COMPACT_ATOMS: atom_id res chain seq x y z
N MET A 1 -1.05 37.64 17.63
CA MET A 1 0.31 37.48 17.06
C MET A 1 0.29 36.28 16.17
N ASP A 2 0.05 36.53 14.88
CA ASP A 2 -0.06 35.52 13.84
C ASP A 2 1.27 34.78 13.68
N LYS A 3 1.23 33.45 13.83
CA LYS A 3 2.35 32.58 13.46
C LYS A 3 2.49 32.68 11.94
N LYS A 4 3.48 33.44 11.47
CA LYS A 4 3.95 33.40 10.08
C LYS A 4 4.36 31.96 9.75
N THR A 5 3.48 31.21 9.11
CA THR A 5 3.81 29.96 8.45
C THR A 5 4.74 30.31 7.29
N THR A 6 6.04 30.17 7.51
CA THR A 6 7.03 30.23 6.43
C THR A 6 6.77 29.05 5.52
N HIS A 7 6.03 29.27 4.42
CA HIS A 7 5.90 28.30 3.33
C HIS A 7 7.27 28.19 2.66
N ASN A 8 8.12 27.31 3.19
CA ASN A 8 9.39 26.99 2.56
C ASN A 8 9.07 26.44 1.16
N SER A 9 9.58 27.09 0.12
CA SER A 9 9.32 26.65 -1.25
C SER A 9 10.05 25.33 -1.49
N ILE A 10 9.32 24.30 -1.92
CA ILE A 10 9.88 23.00 -2.28
C ILE A 10 10.26 23.02 -3.75
N PHE A 11 11.46 22.54 -4.09
CA PHE A 11 11.95 22.43 -5.46
C PHE A 11 12.22 20.96 -5.78
N CYS A 12 11.90 20.53 -6.99
CA CYS A 12 12.20 19.19 -7.45
C CYS A 12 13.71 19.01 -7.60
N TYR A 13 14.25 17.96 -6.99
CA TYR A 13 15.68 17.63 -7.07
C TYR A 13 16.12 17.33 -8.51
N GLU A 14 15.27 16.68 -9.30
CA GLU A 14 15.60 16.23 -10.66
C GLU A 14 15.60 17.37 -11.70
N CYS A 15 14.60 18.27 -11.65
CA CYS A 15 14.44 19.32 -12.67
C CYS A 15 14.64 20.75 -12.17
N GLY A 16 14.87 20.94 -10.87
CA GLY A 16 15.05 22.26 -10.24
C GLY A 16 13.80 23.13 -10.22
N LEU A 17 12.67 22.71 -10.78
CA LEU A 17 11.44 23.50 -10.81
C LEU A 17 10.75 23.51 -9.45
N LYS A 18 10.13 24.64 -9.12
CA LYS A 18 9.29 24.79 -7.93
C LYS A 18 8.09 23.85 -7.99
N ILE A 19 7.83 23.16 -6.88
CA ILE A 19 6.69 22.26 -6.71
C ILE A 19 5.54 23.07 -6.10
N ASN A 20 4.37 23.02 -6.74
CA ASN A 20 3.16 23.65 -6.23
C ASN A 20 2.26 22.57 -5.60
N GLY A 21 1.88 22.76 -4.33
CA GLY A 21 1.02 21.82 -3.59
C GLY A 21 1.68 20.47 -3.27
N ASN A 22 0.88 19.42 -3.16
CA ASN A 22 1.31 18.07 -2.78
C ASN A 22 1.82 17.22 -3.97
N GLY A 23 2.21 17.86 -5.08
CA GLY A 23 2.61 17.21 -6.33
C GLY A 23 4.03 16.64 -6.32
N TYR A 24 4.45 15.96 -5.25
CA TYR A 24 5.77 15.34 -5.15
C TYR A 24 5.83 14.10 -4.25
N PHE A 25 6.92 13.36 -4.39
CA PHE A 25 7.31 12.27 -3.49
C PHE A 25 8.66 12.59 -2.86
N ILE A 26 8.90 12.07 -1.66
CA ILE A 26 10.24 12.00 -1.08
C ILE A 26 10.89 10.69 -1.53
N ILE A 27 11.97 10.79 -2.30
CA ILE A 27 12.77 9.67 -2.81
C ILE A 27 14.19 9.85 -2.28
N ASP A 28 14.67 8.89 -1.49
CA ASP A 28 15.99 8.97 -0.84
C ASP A 28 16.22 10.33 -0.14
N GLU A 29 15.22 10.78 0.64
CA GLU A 29 15.22 12.05 1.37
C GLU A 29 15.13 13.32 0.50
N LEU A 30 15.00 13.17 -0.82
CA LEU A 30 14.94 14.27 -1.78
C LEU A 30 13.54 14.41 -2.41
N PRO A 31 13.01 15.63 -2.55
CA PRO A 31 11.72 15.86 -3.21
C PRO A 31 11.81 15.68 -4.72
N VAL A 32 10.96 14.82 -5.29
CA VAL A 32 10.85 14.57 -6.74
C VAL A 32 9.41 14.81 -7.19
N CYS A 33 9.21 15.70 -8.16
CA CYS A 33 7.87 16.03 -8.67
C CYS A 33 7.27 14.87 -9.49
N TYR A 34 5.95 14.85 -9.62
CA TYR A 34 5.23 13.79 -10.37
C TYR A 34 5.72 13.65 -11.80
N ARG A 35 5.99 14.76 -12.51
CA ARG A 35 6.45 14.71 -13.90
C ARG A 35 7.80 14.03 -14.03
N CYS A 36 8.74 14.27 -13.12
CA CYS A 36 10.04 13.59 -13.14
C CYS A 36 9.91 12.11 -12.78
N LEU A 37 9.00 11.76 -11.87
CA LEU A 37 8.82 10.36 -11.45
C LEU A 37 8.00 9.51 -12.44
N PHE A 38 6.94 10.05 -13.01
CA PHE A 38 5.95 9.31 -13.80
C PHE A 38 5.85 9.78 -15.26
N GLY A 39 6.52 10.86 -15.64
CA GLY A 39 6.32 11.50 -16.94
C GLY A 39 5.01 12.28 -17.02
N GLU A 40 4.58 12.58 -18.24
CA GLU A 40 3.33 13.28 -18.52
C GLU A 40 2.19 12.25 -18.71
N VAL A 41 1.75 11.68 -17.59
CA VAL A 41 0.66 10.69 -17.55
C VAL A 41 -0.43 11.12 -16.58
N GLU A 42 -1.68 10.87 -16.95
CA GLU A 42 -2.82 11.08 -16.05
C GLU A 42 -2.90 9.93 -15.03
N PRO A 43 -2.97 10.22 -13.71
CA PRO A 43 -3.08 9.18 -12.70
C PRO A 43 -4.45 8.50 -12.75
N ILE A 44 -4.45 7.19 -12.53
CA ILE A 44 -5.68 6.40 -12.44
C ILE A 44 -6.19 6.43 -10.99
N SER A 45 -7.50 6.65 -10.83
CA SER A 45 -8.16 6.55 -9.53
C SER A 45 -8.47 5.10 -9.17
N ILE A 46 -8.10 4.69 -7.96
CA ILE A 46 -8.43 3.37 -7.40
C ILE A 46 -9.23 3.60 -6.12
N TYR A 47 -10.43 3.03 -6.06
CA TYR A 47 -11.27 3.08 -4.87
C TYR A 47 -10.97 1.87 -3.98
N PRO A 48 -10.71 2.07 -2.67
CA PRO A 48 -10.72 0.96 -1.73
C PRO A 48 -12.06 0.25 -1.76
N ILE A 49 -12.04 -1.08 -1.65
CA ILE A 49 -13.22 -1.94 -1.55
C ILE A 49 -13.50 -2.37 -0.10
N GLY A 50 -12.60 -2.04 0.81
CA GLY A 50 -12.73 -2.43 2.20
C GLY A 50 -11.56 -1.96 3.03
N ARG A 51 -11.49 -2.46 4.26
CA ARG A 51 -10.46 -2.08 5.21
C ARG A 51 -10.12 -3.22 6.16
N VAL A 52 -8.87 -3.29 6.58
CA VAL A 52 -8.43 -4.16 7.68
C VAL A 52 -8.88 -3.56 9.00
N ILE A 53 -9.68 -4.28 9.78
CA ILE A 53 -10.31 -3.75 10.99
C ILE A 53 -9.64 -4.22 12.28
N GLU A 54 -9.27 -5.50 12.33
CA GLU A 54 -8.69 -6.11 13.52
C GLU A 54 -7.65 -7.15 13.12
N LYS A 55 -6.76 -7.42 14.07
CA LYS A 55 -5.84 -8.55 14.06
C LYS A 55 -5.80 -9.10 15.48
N ASP A 56 -6.19 -10.35 15.64
CA ASP A 56 -6.20 -11.00 16.95
C ASP A 56 -4.83 -11.60 17.30
N ASP A 57 -4.71 -12.10 18.53
CA ASP A 57 -3.48 -12.68 19.07
C ASP A 57 -3.08 -13.99 18.37
N GLU A 58 -4.01 -14.65 17.67
CA GLU A 58 -3.77 -15.86 16.87
C GLU A 58 -3.30 -15.52 15.43
N GLY A 59 -3.19 -14.23 15.11
CA GLY A 59 -2.75 -13.74 13.80
C GLY A 59 -3.82 -13.81 12.72
N ILE A 60 -5.09 -13.95 13.08
CA ILE A 60 -6.23 -13.81 12.17
C ILE A 60 -6.55 -12.32 12.04
N SER A 61 -6.66 -11.86 10.80
CA SER A 61 -7.08 -10.49 10.48
C SER A 61 -8.48 -10.48 9.92
N ARG A 62 -9.30 -9.49 10.30
CA ARG A 62 -10.60 -9.23 9.67
C ARG A 62 -10.47 -8.12 8.63
N VAL A 63 -11.03 -8.39 7.47
CA VAL A 63 -11.23 -7.42 6.40
C VAL A 63 -12.73 -7.21 6.22
N ASP A 64 -13.19 -5.98 6.40
CA ASP A 64 -14.58 -5.61 6.15
C ASP A 64 -14.67 -4.94 4.77
N LEU A 65 -15.52 -5.48 3.89
CA LEU A 65 -15.89 -4.86 2.61
C LEU A 65 -17.10 -3.94 2.78
N PHE A 66 -17.52 -3.21 1.74
CA PHE A 66 -18.77 -2.46 1.81
C PHE A 66 -20.01 -3.36 1.66
N PRO A 67 -21.16 -3.02 2.30
CA PRO A 67 -22.34 -3.88 2.29
C PRO A 67 -22.81 -4.33 0.90
N TYR A 68 -22.78 -3.44 -0.09
CA TYR A 68 -23.19 -3.76 -1.46
C TYR A 68 -22.30 -4.82 -2.14
N GLN A 69 -21.07 -5.00 -1.66
CA GLN A 69 -20.10 -5.92 -2.23
C GLN A 69 -20.21 -7.34 -1.68
N GLN A 70 -21.08 -7.59 -0.68
CA GLN A 70 -21.34 -8.95 -0.18
C GLN A 70 -21.73 -9.91 -1.31
N LYS A 71 -22.48 -9.43 -2.31
CA LYS A 71 -22.86 -10.25 -3.48
C LYS A 71 -21.69 -10.60 -4.42
N PHE A 72 -20.58 -9.89 -4.34
CA PHE A 72 -19.36 -10.19 -5.10
C PHE A 72 -18.55 -11.33 -4.46
N MET A 73 -18.91 -11.74 -3.23
CA MET A 73 -18.24 -12.79 -2.46
C MET A 73 -18.83 -14.19 -2.70
N TYR A 74 -19.74 -14.34 -3.66
CA TYR A 74 -20.38 -15.63 -3.96
C TYR A 74 -19.33 -16.72 -4.24
N LYS A 75 -19.40 -17.83 -3.50
CA LYS A 75 -18.47 -18.98 -3.54
C LYS A 75 -17.05 -18.68 -3.06
N LEU A 76 -16.76 -17.50 -2.52
CA LEU A 76 -15.43 -17.20 -1.99
C LEU A 76 -15.09 -18.11 -0.81
N GLU A 77 -16.09 -18.55 -0.05
CA GLU A 77 -15.96 -19.52 1.05
C GLU A 77 -15.50 -20.92 0.61
N GLU A 78 -15.56 -21.24 -0.69
CA GLU A 78 -15.05 -22.49 -1.25
C GLU A 78 -13.51 -22.44 -1.47
N GLU A 79 -12.90 -21.26 -1.39
CA GLU A 79 -11.46 -21.06 -1.56
C GLU A 79 -10.69 -21.28 -0.25
N GLU A 80 -9.62 -22.08 -0.28
CA GLU A 80 -8.73 -22.24 0.90
C GLU A 80 -7.77 -21.04 1.06
N ARG A 81 -7.39 -20.44 -0.07
CA ARG A 81 -6.40 -19.35 -0.14
C ARG A 81 -6.89 -18.27 -1.09
N ILE A 82 -6.69 -17.03 -0.68
CA ILE A 82 -7.00 -15.86 -1.50
C ILE A 82 -5.81 -14.91 -1.52
N THR A 83 -5.74 -14.08 -2.55
CA THR A 83 -4.81 -12.98 -2.66
C THR A 83 -5.50 -11.68 -2.30
N ILE A 84 -5.00 -10.96 -1.30
CA ILE A 84 -5.47 -9.63 -0.92
C ILE A 84 -4.48 -8.59 -1.42
N ILE A 85 -5.00 -7.61 -2.16
CA ILE A 85 -4.26 -6.43 -2.62
C ILE A 85 -4.68 -5.25 -1.76
N TYR A 86 -3.71 -4.57 -1.13
CA TYR A 86 -3.99 -3.49 -0.18
C TYR A 86 -2.98 -2.35 -0.31
N TYR A 87 -3.36 -1.19 0.22
CA TYR A 87 -2.57 0.03 0.18
C TYR A 87 -1.76 0.24 1.46
N LEU A 88 -0.47 0.55 1.29
CA LEU A 88 0.48 0.81 2.36
C LEU A 88 0.36 2.25 2.88
N HIS A 89 -0.77 2.55 3.52
CA HIS A 89 -1.16 3.90 3.96
C HIS A 89 -0.22 4.56 4.98
N LYS A 90 0.62 3.79 5.69
CA LYS A 90 1.60 4.30 6.66
C LYS A 90 2.98 4.59 6.07
N THR A 91 3.11 4.56 4.74
CA THR A 91 4.37 4.87 4.06
C THR A 91 4.29 6.22 3.37
N ASP A 92 5.25 7.10 3.67
CA ASP A 92 5.36 8.45 3.14
C ASP A 92 6.54 8.65 2.17
N SER A 93 7.52 7.74 2.20
CA SER A 93 8.80 7.86 1.50
C SER A 93 9.10 6.68 0.60
N ILE A 94 9.90 6.93 -0.43
CA ILE A 94 10.41 5.94 -1.39
C ILE A 94 11.92 5.85 -1.18
N ILE A 95 12.44 4.63 -1.25
CA ILE A 95 13.88 4.38 -1.30
C ILE A 95 14.22 3.75 -2.65
N THR A 96 15.31 4.15 -3.28
CA THR A 96 15.69 3.54 -4.57
C THR A 96 16.44 2.23 -4.36
N ILE A 97 17.42 2.21 -3.46
CA ILE A 97 18.31 1.07 -3.19
C ILE A 97 18.44 0.85 -1.69
N PHE A 98 18.40 -0.40 -1.25
CA PHE A 98 18.61 -0.75 0.15
C PHE A 98 19.18 -2.16 0.32
N ASN A 99 19.67 -2.46 1.53
CA ASN A 99 20.15 -3.79 1.89
C ASN A 99 18.96 -4.70 2.19
N ARG A 100 18.71 -5.70 1.34
CA ARG A 100 17.63 -6.69 1.52
C ARG A 100 18.13 -7.89 2.32
N GLY A 101 17.56 -8.09 3.52
CA GLY A 101 17.85 -9.20 4.43
C GLY A 101 17.95 -8.72 5.88
N LYS A 102 17.94 -9.64 6.86
CA LYS A 102 18.21 -9.28 8.27
C LYS A 102 19.68 -8.85 8.43
N ASP A 103 19.92 -7.87 9.30
CA ASP A 103 21.24 -7.49 9.84
C ASP A 103 22.24 -6.82 8.89
N ARG A 104 21.79 -6.04 7.89
CA ARG A 104 22.65 -5.21 7.00
C ARG A 104 23.69 -5.99 6.17
N LYS A 105 23.78 -7.33 6.29
CA LYS A 105 24.55 -8.25 5.44
C LYS A 105 23.81 -8.65 4.15
N GLY A 106 22.61 -8.11 3.97
CA GLY A 106 21.78 -8.33 2.80
C GLY A 106 22.38 -7.78 1.52
N LYS A 107 21.96 -8.35 0.38
CA LYS A 107 22.32 -7.84 -0.95
C LYS A 107 21.73 -6.43 -1.15
N LYS A 108 22.52 -5.47 -1.63
CA LYS A 108 22.01 -4.19 -2.15
C LYS A 108 21.14 -4.45 -3.36
N VAL A 109 19.87 -4.07 -3.30
CA VAL A 109 18.91 -4.26 -4.39
C VAL A 109 18.07 -3.00 -4.57
N GLY A 110 17.59 -2.80 -5.79
CA GLY A 110 16.60 -1.76 -6.08
C GLY A 110 15.24 -2.09 -5.48
N VAL A 111 14.40 -1.07 -5.29
CA VAL A 111 13.04 -1.18 -4.74
C VAL A 111 12.19 -2.23 -5.45
N PHE A 112 12.28 -2.32 -6.77
CA PHE A 112 11.53 -3.29 -7.59
C PHE A 112 12.06 -4.73 -7.51
N ALA A 113 13.28 -4.94 -7.01
CA ALA A 113 13.84 -6.26 -6.74
C ALA A 113 13.59 -6.71 -5.28
N SER A 114 12.54 -6.16 -4.65
CA SER A 114 12.26 -6.34 -3.23
C SER A 114 10.77 -6.25 -2.89
N ARG A 115 10.45 -6.42 -1.60
CA ARG A 115 9.11 -6.23 -1.02
C ARG A 115 9.06 -5.11 0.02
N THR A 116 9.98 -4.14 -0.03
CA THR A 116 9.92 -3.00 0.92
C THR A 116 8.62 -2.22 0.73
N PRO A 117 8.00 -1.73 1.82
CA PRO A 117 6.83 -0.87 1.70
C PRO A 117 7.16 0.51 1.10
N LYS A 118 8.42 0.95 1.19
CA LYS A 118 8.94 2.24 0.69
C LYS A 118 9.08 2.29 -0.83
N ARG A 119 7.97 2.15 -1.55
CA ARG A 119 7.89 2.01 -3.01
C ARG A 119 6.87 2.95 -3.65
N THR A 120 7.00 3.18 -4.95
CA THR A 120 6.22 4.17 -5.74
C THR A 120 4.70 4.06 -5.58
N SER A 121 4.11 2.93 -5.96
CA SER A 121 2.64 2.78 -5.97
C SER A 121 2.05 2.47 -4.59
N ARG A 122 2.88 2.10 -3.60
CA ARG A 122 2.45 1.67 -2.25
C ARG A 122 1.39 0.57 -2.26
N ILE A 123 1.38 -0.28 -3.29
CA ILE A 123 0.51 -1.45 -3.40
C ILE A 123 1.27 -2.66 -2.86
N ALA A 124 0.62 -3.40 -1.97
CA ALA A 124 1.09 -4.67 -1.45
C ALA A 124 0.13 -5.80 -1.81
N VAL A 125 0.68 -7.01 -1.79
CA VAL A 125 -0.01 -8.24 -2.17
C VAL A 125 0.33 -9.29 -1.13
N SER A 126 -0.68 -9.89 -0.52
CA SER A 126 -0.53 -10.99 0.42
C SER A 126 -1.38 -12.16 -0.02
N GLU A 127 -0.77 -13.32 -0.15
CA GLU A 127 -1.48 -14.59 -0.26
C GLU A 127 -1.77 -15.10 1.15
N VAL A 128 -3.03 -15.34 1.46
CA VAL A 128 -3.51 -15.60 2.81
C VAL A 128 -4.42 -16.82 2.83
N SER A 129 -4.46 -17.51 3.95
CA SER A 129 -5.43 -18.60 4.16
C SER A 129 -6.77 -17.99 4.55
N LEU A 130 -7.84 -18.38 3.85
CA LEU A 130 -9.19 -18.04 4.25
C LEU A 130 -9.58 -18.87 5.47
N VAL A 131 -10.06 -18.21 6.52
CA VAL A 131 -10.49 -18.87 7.76
C VAL A 131 -12.00 -19.00 7.78
N ARG A 132 -12.71 -17.91 7.50
CA ARG A 132 -14.19 -17.87 7.42
C ARG A 132 -14.68 -16.58 6.77
N ILE A 133 -15.95 -16.59 6.38
CA ILE A 133 -16.69 -15.40 5.96
C ILE A 133 -17.87 -15.20 6.92
N SER A 134 -18.20 -13.96 7.25
CA SER A 134 -19.39 -13.60 8.02
C SER A 134 -19.96 -12.28 7.49
N GLY A 135 -21.11 -12.34 6.80
CA GLY A 135 -21.65 -11.19 6.08
C GLY A 135 -20.68 -10.67 5.02
N ASN A 136 -20.30 -9.39 5.13
CA ASN A 136 -19.29 -8.72 4.30
C ASN A 136 -17.89 -8.71 4.93
N SER A 137 -17.66 -9.50 5.99
CA SER A 137 -16.38 -9.63 6.67
C SER A 137 -15.68 -10.93 6.27
N ILE A 138 -14.38 -10.81 5.98
CA ILE A 138 -13.50 -11.90 5.59
C ILE A 138 -12.42 -12.05 6.66
N TYR A 139 -12.26 -13.26 7.17
CA TYR A 139 -11.27 -13.57 8.21
C TYR A 139 -10.16 -14.40 7.59
N VAL A 140 -8.92 -13.93 7.72
CA VAL A 140 -7.76 -14.52 7.04
C VAL A 140 -6.56 -14.64 7.95
N ARG A 141 -5.72 -15.65 7.71
CA ARG A 141 -4.44 -15.82 8.39
C ARG A 141 -3.28 -15.50 7.44
N GLY A 142 -2.27 -14.79 7.94
CA GLY A 142 -1.06 -14.45 7.19
C GLY A 142 -1.10 -13.09 6.48
N LEU A 143 -2.11 -12.25 6.76
CA LEU A 143 -2.17 -10.89 6.25
C LEU A 143 -1.13 -10.00 6.97
N ASP A 144 -0.24 -9.39 6.19
CA ASP A 144 0.81 -8.47 6.66
C ASP A 144 0.42 -7.00 6.45
N ALA A 145 -0.80 -6.66 6.87
CA ALA A 145 -1.34 -5.31 6.76
C ALA A 145 -1.57 -4.72 8.15
N PHE A 146 -1.38 -3.40 8.28
CA PHE A 146 -1.79 -2.69 9.50
C PHE A 146 -3.31 -2.57 9.58
N ILE A 147 -3.84 -2.47 10.80
CA ILE A 147 -5.20 -1.97 11.02
C ILE A 147 -5.37 -0.64 10.27
N ASP A 148 -6.56 -0.45 9.73
CA ASP A 148 -6.97 0.63 8.82
C ASP A 148 -6.38 0.61 7.41
N SER A 149 -5.59 -0.41 7.05
CA SER A 149 -5.09 -0.52 5.67
C SER A 149 -6.25 -0.64 4.67
N PRO A 150 -6.32 0.24 3.66
CA PRO A 150 -7.33 0.14 2.62
C PRO A 150 -7.09 -1.12 1.78
N VAL A 151 -8.12 -1.93 1.62
CA VAL A 151 -8.11 -3.09 0.70
C VAL A 151 -8.54 -2.59 -0.67
N LEU A 152 -7.77 -2.93 -1.70
CA LEU A 152 -7.98 -2.48 -3.07
C LEU A 152 -8.64 -3.56 -3.92
N ASP A 153 -8.31 -4.83 -3.68
CA ASP A 153 -8.88 -5.95 -4.43
C ASP A 153 -8.67 -7.31 -3.74
N ILE A 154 -9.45 -8.31 -4.13
CA ILE A 154 -9.35 -9.71 -3.67
C ILE A 154 -9.44 -10.64 -4.89
N LYS A 155 -8.57 -11.65 -4.93
CA LYS A 155 -8.57 -12.67 -6.00
C LYS A 155 -8.50 -14.07 -5.41
N ALA A 156 -9.18 -15.03 -6.03
CA ALA A 156 -8.90 -16.44 -5.81
C ALA A 156 -7.42 -16.72 -6.15
N SER A 157 -6.76 -17.56 -5.35
CA SER A 157 -5.38 -17.96 -5.63
C SER A 157 -5.34 -18.89 -6.83
N LYS A 158 -4.27 -18.82 -7.62
CA LYS A 158 -4.05 -19.79 -8.70
C LYS A 158 -3.59 -21.10 -8.05
N SER A 159 -4.39 -22.16 -8.20
CA SER A 159 -4.00 -23.55 -7.94
C SER A 159 -2.92 -24.01 -8.90
#